data_AF-A0AAU6L570-F1
#
_entry.id   AF-A0AAU6L570-F1
#
_cell.length_a   1.000
_cell.length_b   1.000
_cell.length_c   1.000
_cell.angle_alpha   90.00
_cell.angle_beta   90.00
_cell.angle_gamma   90.00
#
_symmetry.space_group_name_H-M   'P 1'
#
loop_
_entity.id
_entity.type
_entity.pdbx_description
1 polymer ?
#
loop_
_entity_poly.entity_id
_entity_poly.type
_entity_poly.pdbx_seq_one_letter_code
_entity_poly.pdbx_strand_id
1 'polypeptide(L)'
;MTTPDGTVWRYRYDPLGRRVAKQRQSADGDSVVEEVRFTWDGMTLCEQISQQPDTPHTIALTWDHRGAVPLAQTERILTADDRQEEIDRRFFAIATDLVGTPTELIDESGDIAWRSRATLWGTTAWARESRTYIPLRFPGQYYDPETGLHYNLFRHYDPETGRYTSPDPLGLAPAPNPVAYVGNPHSGCDPLGLAPKYTKEEKAQRRTDKVVAEIIEDAQNGGFRRHPKYHGGDRHDFPDERVVEILKQPDAVYQMPNLKLIFRQGEDVVVIHGPGPVQGQAITAYGPSGTKGGSGVTALGGSPTDPGGPVTHEAIVEGRIPTKEGFHPPAKQIR
;
A
#
# COMPACT_ATOMS: atom_id res chain seq x y z
N MET A 1 18.31 -23.97 -7.57
CA MET A 1 19.07 -23.41 -6.43
C MET A 1 19.87 -24.56 -5.84
N THR A 2 21.10 -24.31 -5.42
CA THR A 2 21.93 -25.30 -4.74
C THR A 2 22.31 -24.76 -3.38
N THR A 3 22.04 -25.50 -2.32
CA THR A 3 22.39 -25.14 -0.94
C THR A 3 23.88 -25.43 -0.67
N PRO A 4 24.48 -24.88 0.39
CA PRO A 4 25.92 -25.05 0.67
C PRO A 4 26.38 -26.50 0.86
N ASP A 5 25.48 -27.40 1.26
CA ASP A 5 25.69 -28.84 1.39
C ASP A 5 25.59 -29.61 0.05
N GLY A 6 25.33 -28.91 -1.07
CA GLY A 6 25.20 -29.49 -2.40
C GLY A 6 23.78 -29.95 -2.78
N THR A 7 22.80 -29.83 -1.87
CA THR A 7 21.41 -30.21 -2.17
C THR A 7 20.80 -29.28 -3.22
N VAL A 8 20.17 -29.85 -4.25
CA VAL A 8 19.55 -29.08 -5.34
C VAL A 8 18.04 -28.98 -5.16
N TRP A 9 17.55 -27.74 -5.15
CA TRP A 9 16.13 -27.41 -5.10
C TRP A 9 15.67 -26.73 -6.41
N ARG A 10 14.54 -27.23 -6.93
CA ARG A 10 13.84 -26.67 -8.10
C ARG A 10 12.51 -26.08 -7.66
N TYR A 11 12.27 -24.82 -8.05
CA TYR A 11 11.02 -24.12 -7.80
C TYR A 11 10.25 -23.97 -9.10
N ARG A 12 8.93 -24.19 -9.06
CA ARG A 12 8.02 -24.07 -10.21
C ARG A 12 7.03 -22.96 -9.94
N TYR A 13 6.75 -22.17 -10.98
CA TYR A 13 5.86 -21.02 -10.91
C TYR A 13 4.81 -21.09 -12.01
N ASP A 14 3.65 -20.50 -11.76
CA ASP A 14 2.64 -20.27 -12.79
C ASP A 14 2.90 -18.94 -13.55
N PRO A 15 2.13 -18.63 -14.62
CA PRO A 15 2.30 -17.39 -15.38
C PRO A 15 2.05 -16.09 -14.60
N LEU A 16 1.44 -16.16 -13.41
CA LEU A 16 1.23 -14.99 -12.54
C LEU A 16 2.39 -14.78 -11.56
N GLY A 17 3.42 -15.64 -11.60
CA GLY A 17 4.58 -15.59 -10.71
C GLY A 17 4.36 -16.25 -9.35
N ARG A 18 3.26 -16.98 -9.15
CA ARG A 18 2.98 -17.70 -7.90
C ARG A 18 3.70 -19.03 -7.91
N ARG A 19 4.39 -19.37 -6.81
CA ARG A 19 5.07 -20.66 -6.69
C ARG A 19 4.03 -21.77 -6.56
N VAL A 20 4.06 -22.73 -7.48
CA VAL A 20 3.15 -23.90 -7.49
C VAL A 20 3.80 -25.16 -6.94
N ALA A 21 5.13 -25.24 -6.92
CA ALA A 21 5.85 -26.33 -6.28
C ALA A 21 7.28 -25.96 -5.88
N LYS A 22 7.82 -26.66 -4.87
CA LYS A 22 9.25 -26.80 -4.62
C LYS A 22 9.62 -28.28 -4.55
N GLN A 23 10.76 -28.61 -5.13
CA GLN A 23 11.19 -29.99 -5.37
C GLN A 23 12.66 -30.14 -4.97
N ARG A 24 12.97 -31.05 -4.05
CA ARG A 24 14.35 -31.50 -3.80
C ARG A 24 14.70 -32.56 -4.82
N GLN A 25 15.82 -32.38 -5.52
CA GLN A 25 16.30 -33.35 -6.50
C GLN A 25 17.16 -34.42 -5.81
N SER A 26 17.18 -35.62 -6.38
CA SER A 26 18.17 -36.65 -6.04
C SER A 26 19.59 -36.18 -6.37
N ALA A 27 20.60 -36.83 -5.79
CA ALA A 27 22.00 -36.46 -5.96
C ALA A 27 22.49 -36.58 -7.43
N ASP A 28 21.89 -37.46 -8.21
CA ASP A 28 22.11 -37.61 -9.66
C ASP A 28 21.35 -36.58 -10.51
N GLY A 29 20.40 -35.84 -9.91
CA GLY A 29 19.60 -34.81 -10.57
C GLY A 29 18.41 -35.34 -11.38
N ASP A 30 18.24 -36.66 -11.47
CA ASP A 30 17.31 -37.32 -12.40
C ASP A 30 15.89 -37.53 -11.83
N SER A 31 15.73 -37.47 -10.50
CA SER A 31 14.45 -37.69 -9.83
C SER A 31 14.13 -36.63 -8.77
N VAL A 32 12.85 -36.54 -8.41
CA VAL A 32 12.37 -35.70 -7.30
C VAL A 32 12.24 -36.60 -6.07
N VAL A 33 12.96 -36.28 -5.00
CA VAL A 33 12.94 -37.04 -3.74
C VAL A 33 11.98 -36.47 -2.72
N GLU A 34 11.62 -35.20 -2.86
CA GLU A 34 10.69 -34.50 -1.98
C GLU A 34 9.96 -33.42 -2.77
N GLU A 35 8.66 -33.28 -2.56
CA GLU A 35 7.84 -32.26 -3.20
C GLU A 35 6.89 -31.59 -2.21
N VAL A 36 6.84 -30.26 -2.28
CA VAL A 36 5.76 -29.47 -1.69
C VAL A 36 5.04 -28.75 -2.82
N ARG A 37 3.74 -28.98 -2.96
CA ARG A 37 2.85 -28.28 -3.91
C ARG A 37 2.06 -27.21 -3.19
N PHE A 38 1.76 -26.13 -3.88
CA PHE A 38 1.08 -24.96 -3.33
C PHE A 38 -0.20 -24.64 -4.11
N THR A 39 -1.26 -24.34 -3.37
CA THR A 39 -2.54 -23.88 -3.92
C THR A 39 -2.81 -22.44 -3.48
N TRP A 40 -3.37 -21.64 -4.38
CA TRP A 40 -3.57 -20.20 -4.20
C TRP A 40 -5.04 -19.81 -4.43
N ASP A 41 -5.56 -18.94 -3.58
CA ASP A 41 -6.78 -18.17 -3.82
C ASP A 41 -6.41 -16.72 -4.17
N GLY A 42 -6.60 -16.33 -5.44
CA GLY A 42 -6.03 -15.08 -5.96
C GLY A 42 -4.50 -15.03 -5.76
N MET A 43 -4.03 -14.08 -4.95
CA MET A 43 -2.62 -13.91 -4.58
C MET A 43 -2.31 -14.40 -3.15
N THR A 44 -3.26 -15.04 -2.48
CA THR A 44 -3.12 -15.56 -1.13
C THR A 44 -2.82 -17.06 -1.17
N LEU A 45 -1.73 -17.48 -0.54
CA LEU A 45 -1.40 -18.90 -0.41
C LEU A 45 -2.41 -19.55 0.55
N CYS A 46 -3.20 -20.51 0.06
CA CYS A 46 -4.27 -21.12 0.85
C CYS A 46 -3.98 -22.58 1.22
N GLU A 47 -3.04 -23.25 0.56
CA GLU A 47 -2.69 -24.63 0.93
C GLU A 47 -1.25 -24.99 0.54
N GLN A 48 -0.63 -25.86 1.33
CA GLN A 48 0.48 -26.68 0.88
C GLN A 48 0.14 -28.18 1.02
N ILE A 49 0.63 -28.98 0.09
CA ILE A 49 0.62 -30.44 0.16
C ILE A 49 2.07 -30.91 0.10
N SER A 50 2.51 -31.60 1.15
CA SER A 50 3.88 -32.07 1.30
C SER A 50 3.94 -33.58 1.20
N GLN A 51 4.86 -34.07 0.37
CA GLN A 51 5.24 -35.47 0.26
C GLN A 51 6.74 -35.57 0.53
N GLN A 52 7.08 -36.18 1.66
CA GLN A 52 8.46 -36.40 2.09
C GLN A 52 8.84 -37.88 1.89
N PRO A 53 10.11 -38.19 1.59
CA PRO A 53 10.53 -39.55 1.33
C PRO A 53 10.44 -40.45 2.58
N ASP A 54 10.62 -39.88 3.77
CA ASP A 54 10.64 -40.61 5.05
C ASP A 54 9.27 -40.64 5.75
N THR A 55 8.23 -40.05 5.15
CA THR A 55 6.87 -40.02 5.73
C THR A 55 5.92 -40.78 4.82
N PRO A 56 5.28 -41.86 5.29
CA PRO A 56 4.34 -42.63 4.47
C PRO A 56 3.08 -41.82 4.11
N HIS A 57 2.86 -40.72 4.82
CA HIS A 57 1.67 -39.89 4.73
C HIS A 57 1.93 -38.61 3.94
N THR A 58 1.08 -38.35 2.94
CA THR A 58 0.98 -37.00 2.35
C THR A 58 0.22 -36.11 3.31
N ILE A 59 0.79 -34.96 3.67
CA ILE A 59 0.18 -34.00 4.61
C ILE A 59 -0.28 -32.76 3.83
N ALA A 60 -1.51 -32.33 4.05
CA ALA A 60 -2.03 -31.05 3.58
C ALA A 60 -2.21 -30.08 4.74
N LEU A 61 -1.64 -28.87 4.64
CA LEU A 61 -1.97 -27.74 5.50
C LEU A 61 -2.76 -26.73 4.68
N THR A 62 -4.00 -26.48 5.08
CA THR A 62 -4.89 -25.48 4.47
C THR A 62 -5.06 -24.30 5.43
N TRP A 63 -5.02 -23.07 4.92
CA TRP A 63 -5.11 -21.84 5.70
C TRP A 63 -6.27 -20.96 5.23
N ASP A 64 -7.20 -20.69 6.14
CA ASP A 64 -8.28 -19.73 5.93
C ASP A 64 -7.79 -18.33 6.28
N HIS A 65 -8.16 -17.34 5.46
CA HIS A 65 -7.68 -15.96 5.59
C HIS A 65 -8.83 -14.93 5.63
N ARG A 66 -8.60 -13.81 6.33
CA ARG A 66 -9.35 -12.56 6.17
C ARG A 66 -8.41 -11.50 5.63
N GLY A 67 -8.49 -11.23 4.33
CA GLY A 67 -7.48 -10.41 3.64
C GLY A 67 -6.12 -11.09 3.70
N ALA A 68 -5.10 -10.41 4.21
CA ALA A 68 -3.76 -10.96 4.36
C ALA A 68 -3.52 -11.64 5.73
N VAL A 69 -4.53 -11.67 6.61
CA VAL A 69 -4.41 -12.21 7.97
C VAL A 69 -4.91 -13.66 7.98
N PRO A 70 -4.08 -14.66 8.31
CA PRO A 70 -4.52 -16.04 8.47
C PRO A 70 -5.33 -16.20 9.77
N LEU A 71 -6.38 -17.01 9.71
CA LEU A 71 -7.35 -17.21 10.80
C LEU A 71 -7.33 -18.64 11.36
N ALA A 72 -7.19 -19.63 10.49
CA ALA A 72 -7.23 -21.02 10.88
C ALA A 72 -6.28 -21.87 10.03
N GLN A 73 -5.71 -22.91 10.63
CA GLN A 73 -4.98 -23.96 9.93
C GLN A 73 -5.74 -25.28 10.08
N THR A 74 -6.02 -25.93 8.95
CA THR A 74 -6.47 -27.33 8.91
C THR A 74 -5.30 -28.19 8.47
N GLU A 75 -4.97 -29.23 9.23
CA GLU A 75 -3.97 -30.23 8.87
C GLU A 75 -4.66 -31.56 8.54
N ARG A 76 -4.35 -32.18 7.40
CA ARG A 76 -4.95 -33.43 6.92
C ARG A 76 -3.91 -34.45 6.47
N ILE A 77 -4.13 -35.72 6.78
CA ILE A 77 -3.39 -36.85 6.20
C ILE A 77 -4.16 -37.37 4.99
N LEU A 78 -3.53 -37.45 3.81
CA LEU A 78 -4.21 -37.74 2.54
C LEU A 78 -4.01 -39.16 1.99
N THR A 79 -3.13 -39.98 2.58
CA THR A 79 -2.77 -41.31 2.04
C THR A 79 -3.01 -42.48 2.99
N ALA A 80 -3.92 -42.35 3.96
CA ALA A 80 -4.40 -43.51 4.71
C ALA A 80 -5.39 -44.31 3.84
N ASP A 81 -4.95 -45.46 3.31
CA ASP A 81 -5.88 -46.55 3.00
C ASP A 81 -6.53 -46.97 4.33
N ASP A 82 -7.85 -47.14 4.31
CA ASP A 82 -8.77 -47.55 5.39
C ASP A 82 -9.40 -46.47 6.30
N ARG A 83 -10.72 -46.35 6.11
CA ARG A 83 -11.80 -45.97 7.04
C ARG A 83 -11.77 -44.56 7.65
N GLN A 84 -12.82 -43.83 7.29
CA GLN A 84 -13.27 -42.50 7.71
C GLN A 84 -13.54 -42.31 9.24
N GLU A 85 -13.08 -43.23 10.09
CA GLU A 85 -13.41 -43.30 11.53
C GLU A 85 -12.26 -42.88 12.47
N GLU A 86 -11.05 -42.62 11.98
CA GLU A 86 -10.08 -41.80 12.71
C GLU A 86 -10.07 -40.38 12.14
N ILE A 87 -10.10 -39.39 13.02
CA ILE A 87 -10.13 -37.97 12.66
C ILE A 87 -8.74 -37.59 12.12
N ASP A 88 -8.47 -37.89 10.85
CA ASP A 88 -7.26 -37.52 10.10
C ASP A 88 -7.23 -36.02 9.74
N ARG A 89 -7.81 -35.20 10.62
CA ARG A 89 -7.95 -33.76 10.45
C ARG A 89 -7.79 -33.06 11.80
N ARG A 90 -6.74 -32.25 11.94
CA ARG A 90 -6.59 -31.35 13.09
C ARG A 90 -6.96 -29.93 12.69
N PHE A 91 -7.60 -29.21 13.60
CA PHE A 91 -7.95 -27.81 13.42
C PHE A 91 -7.24 -26.94 14.43
N PHE A 92 -6.70 -25.82 13.97
CA PHE A 92 -6.05 -24.84 14.82
C PHE A 92 -6.56 -23.43 14.52
N ALA A 93 -6.93 -22.68 15.56
CA ALA A 93 -7.08 -21.24 15.44
C ALA A 93 -5.70 -20.58 15.42
N ILE A 94 -5.53 -19.57 14.56
CA ILE A 94 -4.28 -18.82 14.43
C ILE A 94 -4.42 -17.50 15.17
N ALA A 95 -3.60 -17.31 16.21
CA ALA A 95 -3.41 -15.99 16.80
C ALA A 95 -2.31 -15.25 16.03
N THR A 96 -2.50 -13.95 15.80
CA THR A 96 -1.53 -13.11 15.06
C THR A 96 -1.09 -11.89 15.85
N ASP A 97 0.02 -11.29 15.43
CA ASP A 97 0.38 -9.93 15.83
C ASP A 97 -0.49 -8.86 15.12
N LEU A 98 -0.15 -7.58 15.32
CA LEU A 98 -0.87 -6.42 14.78
C LEU A 98 -0.89 -6.34 13.24
N VAL A 99 0.10 -6.92 12.56
CA VAL A 99 0.17 -6.89 11.09
C VAL A 99 -0.38 -8.17 10.46
N GLY A 100 -0.60 -9.22 11.25
CA GLY A 100 -1.15 -10.50 10.80
C GLY A 100 -0.12 -11.64 10.75
N THR A 101 1.05 -11.48 11.37
CA THR A 101 2.04 -12.56 11.49
C THR A 101 1.53 -13.60 12.48
N PRO A 102 1.49 -14.91 12.14
CA PRO A 102 1.16 -15.95 13.11
C PRO A 102 2.11 -15.96 14.30
N THR A 103 1.56 -15.90 15.50
CA THR A 103 2.30 -15.98 16.76
C THR A 103 2.02 -17.27 17.50
N GLU A 104 0.80 -17.81 17.41
CA GLU A 104 0.39 -19.02 18.10
C GLU A 104 -0.60 -19.84 17.26
N LEU A 105 -0.54 -21.16 17.40
CA LEU A 105 -1.60 -22.08 16.99
C LEU A 105 -2.27 -22.65 18.24
N ILE A 106 -3.59 -22.53 18.30
CA ILE A 106 -4.42 -22.97 19.42
C ILE A 106 -5.26 -24.14 18.93
N ASP A 107 -5.16 -25.29 19.61
CA ASP A 107 -5.94 -26.48 19.26
C ASP A 107 -7.40 -26.38 19.74
N GLU A 108 -8.20 -27.39 19.37
CA GLU A 108 -9.63 -27.47 19.72
C GLU A 108 -9.92 -27.54 21.23
N SER A 109 -8.92 -27.88 22.06
CA SER A 109 -9.05 -27.87 23.52
C SER A 109 -8.73 -26.48 24.12
N GLY A 110 -8.25 -25.54 23.30
CA GLY A 110 -7.80 -24.23 23.73
C GLY A 110 -6.33 -24.18 24.15
N ASP A 111 -5.58 -25.27 23.96
CA ASP A 111 -4.17 -25.35 24.32
C ASP A 111 -3.28 -24.82 23.19
N ILE A 112 -2.14 -24.25 23.56
CA ILE A 112 -1.15 -23.77 22.60
C ILE A 112 -0.40 -24.97 22.01
N ALA A 113 -0.65 -25.27 20.75
CA ALA A 113 -0.01 -26.37 20.02
C ALA A 113 1.31 -25.96 19.35
N TRP A 114 1.46 -24.67 19.05
CA TRP A 114 2.69 -24.07 18.51
C TRP A 114 2.76 -22.59 18.89
N ARG A 115 3.98 -22.07 19.09
CA ARG A 115 4.23 -20.65 19.33
C ARG A 115 5.52 -20.21 18.64
N SER A 116 5.46 -19.06 17.99
CA SER A 116 6.60 -18.38 17.40
C SER A 116 7.49 -17.71 18.44
N ARG A 117 8.81 -17.78 18.25
CA ARG A 117 9.78 -16.88 18.87
C ARG A 117 10.54 -16.17 17.75
N ALA A 118 10.05 -15.01 17.33
CA ALA A 118 10.64 -14.26 16.23
C ALA A 118 11.44 -13.04 16.71
N THR A 119 12.53 -12.72 16.03
CA THR A 119 13.17 -11.40 16.12
C THR A 119 12.27 -10.33 15.49
N LEU A 120 12.62 -9.05 15.68
CA LEU A 120 11.92 -7.92 15.06
C LEU A 120 11.75 -8.09 13.53
N TRP A 121 12.73 -8.68 12.87
CA TRP A 121 12.76 -8.86 11.43
C TRP A 121 12.34 -10.27 10.98
N GLY A 122 11.76 -11.07 11.88
CA GLY A 122 11.10 -12.32 11.52
C GLY A 122 11.99 -13.56 11.54
N THR A 123 13.23 -13.48 12.03
CA THR A 123 14.05 -14.68 12.26
C THR A 123 13.39 -15.50 13.35
N THR A 124 12.98 -16.72 13.05
CA THR A 124 12.21 -17.56 13.97
C THR A 124 13.10 -18.61 14.63
N ALA A 125 13.01 -18.72 15.95
CA ALA A 125 13.54 -19.84 16.72
C ALA A 125 12.42 -20.84 17.02
N TRP A 126 12.71 -22.13 16.93
CA TRP A 126 11.73 -23.18 17.21
C TRP A 126 11.53 -23.38 18.71
N ALA A 127 10.26 -23.41 19.13
CA ALA A 127 9.91 -23.84 20.47
C ALA A 127 9.96 -25.38 20.53
N ARG A 128 10.80 -25.92 21.43
CA ARG A 128 11.07 -27.36 21.59
C ARG A 128 9.82 -28.23 21.85
N GLU A 129 8.74 -27.63 22.32
CA GLU A 129 7.50 -28.32 22.74
C GLU A 129 6.38 -28.23 21.69
N SER A 130 6.67 -27.76 20.47
CA SER A 130 5.65 -27.61 19.42
C SER A 130 5.17 -28.97 18.90
N ARG A 131 3.85 -29.16 18.84
CA ARG A 131 3.19 -30.40 18.38
C ARG A 131 2.69 -30.32 16.93
N THR A 132 2.77 -29.14 16.33
CA THR A 132 2.42 -28.84 14.94
C THR A 132 3.30 -27.69 14.44
N TYR A 133 3.15 -27.30 13.19
CA TYR A 133 3.96 -26.27 12.54
C TYR A 133 3.13 -25.41 11.56
N ILE A 134 3.53 -24.16 11.41
CA ILE A 134 3.01 -23.24 10.39
C ILE A 134 4.18 -22.56 9.65
N PRO A 135 4.25 -22.67 8.30
CA PRO A 135 5.30 -22.06 7.50
C PRO A 135 5.05 -20.57 7.19
N LEU A 136 3.86 -20.06 7.46
CA LEU A 136 3.55 -18.65 7.21
C LEU A 136 4.39 -17.74 8.13
N ARG A 137 4.80 -16.57 7.61
CA ARG A 137 5.61 -15.57 8.31
C ARG A 137 4.86 -14.24 8.30
N PHE A 138 5.53 -13.10 8.05
CA PHE A 138 4.80 -11.84 7.82
C PHE A 138 3.74 -12.06 6.72
N PRO A 139 2.66 -11.26 6.68
CA PRO A 139 1.64 -11.40 5.66
C PRO A 139 2.24 -11.54 4.24
N GLY A 140 1.81 -12.56 3.50
CA GLY A 140 2.32 -12.91 2.17
C GLY A 140 3.56 -13.82 2.13
N GLN A 141 4.20 -14.05 3.29
CA GLN A 141 5.47 -14.77 3.36
C GLN A 141 5.33 -16.24 3.75
N TYR A 142 6.15 -17.08 3.12
CA TYR A 142 6.30 -18.51 3.40
C TYR A 142 7.77 -18.83 3.70
N TYR A 143 8.06 -19.51 4.80
CA TYR A 143 9.42 -19.90 5.17
C TYR A 143 9.94 -21.12 4.42
N ASP A 144 11.08 -20.97 3.75
CA ASP A 144 11.81 -22.05 3.09
C ASP A 144 12.98 -22.52 3.96
N PRO A 145 12.84 -23.63 4.71
CA PRO A 145 13.89 -24.13 5.60
C PRO A 145 15.21 -24.43 4.88
N GLU A 146 15.15 -24.82 3.61
CA GLU A 146 16.33 -25.10 2.79
C GLU A 146 17.23 -23.88 2.58
N THR A 147 16.71 -22.66 2.76
CA THR A 147 17.45 -21.41 2.55
C THR A 147 17.50 -20.49 3.76
N GLY A 148 16.58 -20.68 4.70
CA GLY A 148 16.32 -19.70 5.74
C GLY A 148 15.58 -18.44 5.25
N LEU A 149 15.34 -18.31 3.95
CA LEU A 149 14.63 -17.18 3.36
C LEU A 149 13.12 -17.36 3.45
N HIS A 150 12.42 -16.24 3.35
CA HIS A 150 10.98 -16.19 3.26
C HIS A 150 10.58 -15.89 1.81
N TYR A 151 9.98 -16.84 1.12
CA TYR A 151 9.34 -16.60 -0.17
C TYR A 151 8.19 -15.60 0.00
N ASN A 152 8.20 -14.50 -0.76
CA ASN A 152 7.20 -13.44 -0.69
C ASN A 152 6.75 -13.03 -2.10
N LEU A 153 6.03 -13.94 -2.76
CA LEU A 153 5.59 -13.87 -4.16
C LEU A 153 6.70 -13.45 -5.13
N PHE A 154 6.84 -12.15 -5.38
CA PHE A 154 7.73 -11.59 -6.38
C PHE A 154 9.18 -11.42 -5.90
N ARG A 155 9.44 -11.58 -4.60
CA ARG A 155 10.79 -11.46 -4.00
C ARG A 155 11.01 -12.52 -2.92
N HIS A 156 12.28 -12.70 -2.53
CA HIS A 156 12.64 -13.47 -1.34
C HIS A 156 13.12 -12.49 -0.27
N TYR A 157 12.57 -12.62 0.93
CA TYR A 157 12.92 -11.81 2.09
C TYR A 157 13.91 -12.58 2.97
N ASP A 158 14.97 -11.90 3.38
CA ASP A 158 15.95 -12.39 4.32
C ASP A 158 15.65 -11.81 5.71
N PRO A 159 15.19 -12.65 6.66
CA PRO A 159 14.89 -12.20 8.01
C PRO A 159 16.13 -11.81 8.83
N GLU A 160 17.32 -12.30 8.48
CA GLU A 160 18.56 -11.95 9.19
C GLU A 160 19.00 -10.52 8.87
N THR A 161 18.87 -10.11 7.61
CA THR A 161 19.21 -8.74 7.17
C THR A 161 18.04 -7.77 7.17
N GLY A 162 16.81 -8.26 7.28
CA GLY A 162 15.58 -7.46 7.28
C GLY A 162 15.23 -6.85 5.92
N ARG A 163 15.62 -7.51 4.82
CA ARG A 163 15.58 -6.95 3.46
C ARG A 163 15.20 -7.99 2.42
N TYR A 164 14.82 -7.55 1.23
CA TYR A 164 14.71 -8.43 0.07
C TYR A 164 16.08 -8.77 -0.52
N THR A 165 16.20 -9.96 -1.08
CA THR A 165 17.43 -10.42 -1.76
C THR A 165 17.53 -9.92 -3.20
N SER A 166 16.46 -9.35 -3.75
CA SER A 166 16.41 -8.76 -5.09
C SER A 166 15.74 -7.37 -5.07
N PRO A 167 16.14 -6.46 -5.99
CA PRO A 167 15.44 -5.20 -6.21
C PRO A 167 13.95 -5.36 -6.50
N ASP A 168 13.16 -4.33 -6.21
CA ASP A 168 11.73 -4.27 -6.58
C ASP A 168 11.54 -4.42 -8.11
N PRO A 169 10.75 -5.40 -8.58
CA PRO A 169 10.53 -5.64 -10.00
C PRO A 169 9.68 -4.56 -10.68
N LEU A 170 8.95 -3.71 -9.94
CA LEU A 170 8.25 -2.55 -10.50
C LEU A 170 9.23 -1.41 -10.91
N GLY A 171 10.53 -1.62 -10.70
CA GLY A 171 11.59 -0.74 -11.17
C GLY A 171 11.99 0.32 -10.15
N LEU A 172 12.85 1.24 -10.59
CA LEU A 172 13.51 2.25 -9.75
C LEU A 172 12.65 3.46 -9.40
N ALA A 173 11.33 3.39 -9.55
CA ALA A 173 10.44 4.49 -9.23
C ALA A 173 9.99 4.43 -7.75
N PRO A 174 10.31 5.40 -6.87
CA PRO A 174 11.59 6.02 -6.52
C PRO A 174 11.91 5.69 -5.04
N ALA A 175 11.78 4.41 -4.65
CA ALA A 175 12.13 4.02 -3.30
C ALA A 175 13.65 4.18 -3.07
N PRO A 176 14.12 4.95 -2.06
CA PRO A 176 15.55 5.24 -1.87
C PRO A 176 16.38 3.99 -1.53
N ASN A 177 15.72 2.86 -1.27
CA ASN A 177 16.35 1.56 -1.15
C ASN A 177 15.49 0.51 -1.90
N PRO A 178 15.96 -0.01 -3.04
CA PRO A 178 15.18 -0.93 -3.90
C PRO A 178 15.03 -2.34 -3.31
N VAL A 179 15.79 -2.66 -2.26
CA VAL A 179 15.74 -3.96 -1.56
C VAL A 179 15.14 -3.86 -0.16
N ALA A 180 14.59 -2.70 0.21
CA ALA A 180 13.95 -2.54 1.51
C ALA A 180 12.64 -3.34 1.59
N TYR A 181 12.38 -3.93 2.76
CA TYR A 181 11.04 -4.34 3.15
C TYR A 181 10.23 -3.10 3.57
N VAL A 182 9.48 -3.18 4.68
CA VAL A 182 8.73 -2.04 5.22
C VAL A 182 9.57 -1.19 6.18
N GLY A 183 9.13 0.05 6.44
CA GLY A 183 9.81 0.95 7.38
C GLY A 183 9.72 0.52 8.85
N ASN A 184 8.60 -0.11 9.24
CA ASN A 184 8.40 -0.66 10.58
C ASN A 184 7.56 -1.96 10.45
N PRO A 185 8.14 -3.15 10.71
CA PRO A 185 7.44 -4.43 10.56
C PRO A 185 6.34 -4.66 11.60
N HIS A 186 6.25 -3.83 12.65
CA HIS A 186 5.13 -3.89 13.62
C HIS A 186 3.87 -3.16 13.15
N SER A 187 3.96 -2.29 12.15
CA SER A 187 2.83 -1.47 11.68
C SER A 187 2.62 -1.50 10.17
N GLY A 188 3.44 -2.24 9.44
CA GLY A 188 3.31 -2.44 8.02
C GLY A 188 3.75 -3.84 7.61
N CYS A 189 3.25 -4.28 6.46
CA CYS A 189 3.67 -5.49 5.78
C CYS A 189 3.71 -5.23 4.27
N ASP A 190 4.35 -6.12 3.52
CA ASP A 190 4.33 -6.14 2.05
C ASP A 190 3.86 -7.52 1.56
N PRO A 191 2.52 -7.75 1.49
CA PRO A 191 1.95 -9.07 1.18
C PRO A 191 2.28 -9.61 -0.20
N LEU A 192 2.72 -8.76 -1.13
CA LEU A 192 3.07 -9.18 -2.49
C LEU A 192 4.58 -9.17 -2.71
N GLY A 193 5.35 -8.50 -1.86
CA GLY A 193 6.73 -8.21 -2.20
C GLY A 193 6.83 -7.16 -3.30
N LEU A 194 5.91 -6.19 -3.34
CA LEU A 194 5.86 -5.08 -4.33
C LEU A 194 5.59 -3.71 -3.69
N ALA A 195 5.62 -3.60 -2.36
CA ALA A 195 5.32 -2.33 -1.70
C ALA A 195 6.54 -1.39 -1.81
N PRO A 196 6.44 -0.29 -2.56
CA PRO A 196 7.54 0.66 -2.65
C PRO A 196 7.71 1.43 -1.33
N LYS A 197 8.95 1.66 -0.94
CA LYS A 197 9.28 2.54 0.17
C LYS A 197 9.21 4.01 -0.30
N TYR A 198 8.06 4.66 -0.14
CA TYR A 198 7.97 6.10 -0.40
C TYR A 198 8.68 6.93 0.68
N THR A 199 9.39 7.98 0.25
CA THR A 199 9.89 9.05 1.13
C THR A 199 8.71 9.83 1.74
N LYS A 200 8.98 10.67 2.75
CA LYS A 200 7.91 11.50 3.36
C LYS A 200 7.36 12.50 2.33
N GLU A 201 8.24 13.01 1.49
CA GLU A 201 7.99 13.96 0.43
C GLU A 201 7.07 13.34 -0.64
N GLU A 202 7.36 12.10 -1.06
CA GLU A 202 6.52 11.36 -2.01
C GLU A 202 5.15 11.01 -1.44
N LYS A 203 5.08 10.61 -0.17
CA LYS A 203 3.79 10.37 0.50
C LYS A 203 2.96 11.65 0.56
N ALA A 204 3.59 12.79 0.82
CA ALA A 204 2.93 14.08 0.81
C ALA A 204 2.43 14.44 -0.59
N GLN A 205 3.25 14.26 -1.62
CA GLN A 205 2.86 14.50 -3.01
C GLN A 205 1.68 13.62 -3.43
N ARG A 206 1.73 12.30 -3.16
CA ARG A 206 0.61 11.38 -3.48
C ARG A 206 -0.69 11.75 -2.77
N ARG A 207 -0.62 12.24 -1.53
CA ARG A 207 -1.80 12.76 -0.83
C ARG A 207 -2.35 13.99 -1.53
N THR A 208 -1.49 14.91 -1.97
CA THR A 208 -1.90 16.07 -2.77
C THR A 208 -2.53 15.64 -4.09
N ASP A 209 -1.92 14.73 -4.84
CA ASP A 209 -2.43 14.24 -6.12
C ASP A 209 -3.80 13.57 -5.96
N LYS A 210 -3.98 12.79 -4.89
CA LYS A 210 -5.27 12.19 -4.54
C LYS A 210 -6.33 13.25 -4.28
N VAL A 211 -6.02 14.28 -3.47
CA VAL A 211 -6.95 15.38 -3.20
C VAL A 211 -7.30 16.16 -4.47
N VAL A 212 -6.32 16.41 -5.35
CA VAL A 212 -6.56 17.06 -6.65
C VAL A 212 -7.51 16.22 -7.51
N ALA A 213 -7.31 14.91 -7.58
CA ALA A 213 -8.18 14.02 -8.34
C ALA A 213 -9.62 14.00 -7.78
N GLU A 214 -9.78 13.91 -6.45
CA GLU A 214 -11.09 13.97 -5.78
C GLU A 214 -11.82 15.30 -6.07
N ILE A 215 -11.11 16.43 -6.06
CA ILE A 215 -11.69 17.75 -6.38
C ILE A 215 -12.18 17.81 -7.83
N ILE A 216 -11.37 17.30 -8.78
CA ILE A 216 -11.73 17.29 -10.20
C ILE A 216 -12.94 16.38 -10.42
N GLU A 217 -12.99 15.22 -9.75
CA GLU A 217 -14.12 14.29 -9.82
C GLU A 217 -15.41 14.89 -9.24
N ASP A 218 -15.34 15.52 -8.05
CA ASP A 218 -16.45 16.27 -7.44
C ASP A 218 -17.00 17.33 -8.43
N ALA A 219 -16.10 18.07 -9.08
CA ALA A 219 -16.44 19.10 -10.05
C ALA A 219 -17.06 18.52 -11.33
N GLN A 220 -16.56 17.38 -11.84
CA GLN A 220 -17.15 16.67 -12.97
C GLN A 220 -18.59 16.25 -12.68
N ASN A 221 -18.89 15.89 -11.43
CA ASN A 221 -20.26 15.62 -10.95
C ASN A 221 -21.10 16.88 -10.69
N GLY A 222 -20.58 18.06 -11.03
CA GLY A 222 -21.30 19.34 -10.97
C GLY A 222 -21.27 20.05 -9.62
N GLY A 223 -20.46 19.57 -8.66
CA GLY A 223 -20.40 20.14 -7.31
C GLY A 223 -19.01 20.62 -6.91
N PHE A 224 -18.96 21.51 -5.93
CA PHE A 224 -17.75 21.77 -5.17
C PHE A 224 -18.11 22.04 -3.71
N ARG A 225 -17.19 21.77 -2.79
CA ARG A 225 -17.41 21.99 -1.36
C ARG A 225 -16.96 23.40 -0.98
N ARG A 226 -17.78 24.12 -0.21
CA ARG A 226 -17.44 25.45 0.32
C ARG A 226 -16.92 25.33 1.75
N HIS A 227 -15.81 25.99 2.03
CA HIS A 227 -15.41 26.22 3.42
C HIS A 227 -16.37 27.25 4.06
N PRO A 228 -16.61 27.25 5.39
CA PRO A 228 -17.45 28.26 6.04
C PRO A 228 -16.98 29.72 5.85
N LYS A 229 -15.73 29.91 5.43
CA LYS A 229 -15.12 31.21 5.07
C LYS A 229 -15.05 31.45 3.57
N TYR A 230 -15.74 30.64 2.77
CA TYR A 230 -15.79 30.80 1.33
C TYR A 230 -16.35 32.18 1.01
N HIS A 231 -15.62 32.95 0.21
CA HIS A 231 -16.01 34.31 -0.13
C HIS A 231 -15.86 34.69 -1.61
N GLY A 232 -15.81 33.70 -2.50
CA GLY A 232 -15.78 33.95 -3.94
C GLY A 232 -17.10 34.59 -4.43
N GLY A 233 -18.24 34.05 -4.02
CA GLY A 233 -19.54 34.55 -4.47
C GLY A 233 -19.96 35.88 -3.81
N ASP A 234 -19.80 36.03 -2.50
CA ASP A 234 -20.34 37.19 -1.76
C ASP A 234 -19.45 38.45 -1.83
N ARG A 235 -18.12 38.29 -1.92
CA ARG A 235 -17.17 39.43 -1.95
C ARG A 235 -16.56 39.70 -3.31
N HIS A 236 -16.51 38.69 -4.16
CA HIS A 236 -15.93 38.81 -5.51
C HIS A 236 -17.00 38.61 -6.59
N ASP A 237 -18.28 38.44 -6.26
CA ASP A 237 -19.34 38.17 -7.23
C ASP A 237 -18.94 37.10 -8.27
N PHE A 238 -18.12 36.14 -7.83
CA PHE A 238 -17.49 35.17 -8.71
C PHE A 238 -18.46 34.01 -8.93
N PRO A 239 -18.94 33.75 -10.16
CA PRO A 239 -20.00 32.77 -10.39
C PRO A 239 -19.59 31.36 -9.98
N ASP A 240 -20.47 30.66 -9.28
CA ASP A 240 -20.24 29.26 -8.89
C ASP A 240 -20.09 28.33 -10.10
N GLU A 241 -20.81 28.62 -11.19
CA GLU A 241 -20.70 27.92 -12.47
C GLU A 241 -19.26 28.01 -13.01
N ARG A 242 -18.66 29.20 -12.94
CA ARG A 242 -17.27 29.44 -13.33
C ARG A 242 -16.29 28.72 -12.42
N VAL A 243 -16.55 28.66 -11.10
CA VAL A 243 -15.74 27.86 -10.17
C VAL A 243 -15.73 26.40 -10.60
N VAL A 244 -16.91 25.83 -10.89
CA VAL A 244 -17.03 24.43 -11.32
C VAL A 244 -16.30 24.19 -12.65
N GLU A 245 -16.38 25.10 -13.62
CA GLU A 245 -15.64 25.00 -14.88
C GLU A 245 -14.12 24.96 -14.68
N ILE A 246 -13.58 25.83 -13.83
CA ILE A 246 -12.14 25.87 -13.52
C ILE A 246 -11.71 24.55 -12.88
N LEU A 247 -12.50 24.02 -11.93
CA LEU A 247 -12.17 22.78 -11.22
C LEU A 247 -12.32 21.53 -12.09
N LYS A 248 -13.27 21.52 -13.03
CA LYS A 248 -13.46 20.40 -13.97
C LYS A 248 -12.23 20.20 -14.86
N GLN A 249 -11.67 21.30 -15.36
CA GLN A 249 -10.59 21.27 -16.37
C GLN A 249 -9.60 22.43 -16.15
N PRO A 250 -8.80 22.39 -15.07
CA PRO A 250 -7.80 23.42 -14.84
C PRO A 250 -6.68 23.33 -15.89
N ASP A 251 -6.19 24.47 -16.35
CA ASP A 251 -4.97 24.56 -17.18
C ASP A 251 -3.73 24.20 -16.36
N ALA A 252 -3.76 24.55 -15.07
CA ALA A 252 -2.68 24.29 -14.13
C ALA A 252 -3.18 24.19 -12.69
N VAL A 253 -2.46 23.41 -11.88
CA VAL A 253 -2.67 23.36 -10.42
C VAL A 253 -1.38 23.70 -9.71
N TYR A 254 -1.47 24.55 -8.70
CA TYR A 254 -0.33 24.99 -7.90
C TYR A 254 -0.51 24.62 -6.43
N GLN A 255 0.58 24.25 -5.77
CA GLN A 255 0.64 23.94 -4.34
C GLN A 255 1.35 25.07 -3.59
N MET A 256 0.69 25.61 -2.59
CA MET A 256 1.22 26.62 -1.68
C MET A 256 1.88 25.97 -0.45
N PRO A 257 2.87 26.62 0.20
CA PRO A 257 3.53 26.10 1.40
C PRO A 257 2.59 25.80 2.58
N ASN A 258 1.45 26.48 2.65
CA ASN A 258 0.43 26.30 3.69
C ASN A 258 -0.62 25.23 3.35
N LEU A 259 -0.26 24.28 2.48
CA LEU A 259 -1.12 23.18 2.01
C LEU A 259 -2.38 23.65 1.28
N LYS A 260 -2.42 24.87 0.75
CA LYS A 260 -3.49 25.31 -0.15
C LYS A 260 -3.15 24.96 -1.60
N LEU A 261 -4.19 24.78 -2.40
CA LEU A 261 -4.13 24.51 -3.82
C LEU A 261 -4.74 25.68 -4.58
N ILE A 262 -4.15 26.03 -5.71
CA ILE A 262 -4.70 27.01 -6.65
C ILE A 262 -4.99 26.27 -7.94
N PHE A 263 -6.26 26.20 -8.32
CA PHE A 263 -6.70 25.71 -9.62
C PHE A 263 -6.84 26.92 -10.53
N ARG A 264 -6.17 26.92 -11.68
CA ARG A 264 -6.19 28.03 -12.64
C ARG A 264 -6.78 27.58 -13.97
N GLN A 265 -7.61 28.42 -14.57
CA GLN A 265 -8.04 28.28 -15.96
C GLN A 265 -8.14 29.68 -16.59
N GLY A 266 -7.37 29.92 -17.66
CA GLY A 266 -7.16 31.25 -18.22
C GLY A 266 -6.51 32.19 -17.21
N GLU A 267 -7.22 33.24 -16.84
CA GLU A 267 -6.77 34.26 -15.87
C GLU A 267 -7.55 34.20 -14.55
N ASP A 268 -8.44 33.22 -14.43
CA ASP A 268 -9.21 32.95 -13.22
C ASP A 268 -8.56 31.86 -12.37
N VAL A 269 -8.73 31.97 -11.06
CA VAL A 269 -8.27 30.98 -10.09
C VAL A 269 -9.30 30.67 -9.02
N VAL A 270 -9.25 29.43 -8.53
CA VAL A 270 -9.98 28.98 -7.34
C VAL A 270 -8.96 28.48 -6.32
N VAL A 271 -9.02 29.01 -5.09
CA VAL A 271 -8.15 28.61 -3.99
C VAL A 271 -8.88 27.63 -3.08
N ILE A 272 -8.30 26.44 -2.91
CA ILE A 272 -8.89 25.30 -2.20
C ILE A 272 -7.94 24.80 -1.11
N HIS A 273 -8.47 24.26 -0.02
CA HIS A 273 -7.67 23.52 0.96
C HIS A 273 -7.15 22.20 0.38
N GLY A 274 -5.83 21.99 0.42
CA GLY A 274 -5.19 20.70 0.12
C GLY A 274 -5.29 19.71 1.28
N PRO A 275 -4.40 18.69 1.34
CA PRO A 275 -4.51 17.60 2.31
C PRO A 275 -4.64 18.06 3.78
N GLY A 276 -5.67 17.57 4.47
CA GLY A 276 -5.97 17.95 5.86
C GLY A 276 -7.46 17.82 6.23
N PRO A 277 -7.87 18.27 7.43
CA PRO A 277 -9.23 18.08 7.94
C PRO A 277 -10.34 18.72 7.10
N VAL A 278 -10.02 19.78 6.36
CA VAL A 278 -10.94 20.54 5.50
C VAL A 278 -10.56 20.43 4.02
N GLN A 279 -9.85 19.37 3.63
CA GLN A 279 -9.39 19.18 2.25
C GLN A 279 -10.55 19.24 1.23
N GLY A 280 -10.27 19.78 0.05
CA GLY A 280 -11.23 19.91 -1.04
C GLY A 280 -12.26 21.03 -0.87
N GLN A 281 -12.22 21.78 0.24
CA GLN A 281 -13.12 22.90 0.45
C GLN A 281 -12.56 24.20 -0.14
N ALA A 282 -13.32 24.85 -1.01
CA ALA A 282 -12.99 26.13 -1.61
C ALA A 282 -13.05 27.27 -0.59
N ILE A 283 -12.05 28.16 -0.66
CA ILE A 283 -11.87 29.31 0.24
C ILE A 283 -12.28 30.60 -0.46
N THR A 284 -11.95 30.73 -1.74
CA THR A 284 -12.20 31.94 -2.53
C THR A 284 -11.90 31.66 -4.02
N ALA A 285 -12.37 32.55 -4.88
CA ALA A 285 -12.09 32.57 -6.30
C ALA A 285 -11.81 34.02 -6.73
N TYR A 286 -10.86 34.19 -7.65
CA TYR A 286 -10.44 35.50 -8.15
C TYR A 286 -10.22 35.44 -9.66
N GLY A 287 -10.30 36.60 -10.30
CA GLY A 287 -9.96 36.78 -11.71
C GLY A 287 -10.95 37.69 -12.41
N PRO A 288 -10.79 37.89 -13.73
CA PRO A 288 -11.66 38.73 -14.54
C PRO A 288 -13.13 38.30 -14.54
N SER A 289 -13.44 37.04 -14.22
CA SER A 289 -14.81 36.54 -14.13
C SER A 289 -15.57 36.96 -12.87
N GLY A 290 -14.90 37.60 -11.92
CA GLY A 290 -15.52 38.24 -10.75
C GLY A 290 -15.12 39.70 -10.63
N THR A 291 -15.49 40.33 -9.51
CA THR A 291 -15.17 41.71 -9.16
C THR A 291 -13.95 41.80 -8.23
N LYS A 292 -13.24 42.94 -8.27
CA LYS A 292 -12.03 43.19 -7.44
C LYS A 292 -12.30 43.06 -5.95
N GLY A 293 -13.48 43.47 -5.49
CA GLY A 293 -13.79 43.61 -4.07
C GLY A 293 -12.85 44.60 -3.34
N GLY A 294 -12.98 44.70 -2.02
CA GLY A 294 -12.25 45.70 -1.23
C GLY A 294 -10.73 45.53 -1.22
N SER A 295 -10.22 44.29 -1.14
CA SER A 295 -8.77 44.03 -1.16
C SER A 295 -8.14 44.28 -2.53
N GLY A 296 -8.87 44.00 -3.62
CA GLY A 296 -8.43 44.29 -4.97
C GLY A 296 -8.28 45.79 -5.23
N VAL A 297 -9.18 46.61 -4.68
CA VAL A 297 -9.08 48.08 -4.76
C VAL A 297 -7.84 48.61 -4.03
N THR A 298 -7.53 48.10 -2.83
CA THR A 298 -6.33 48.52 -2.10
C THR A 298 -5.04 48.19 -2.86
N ALA A 299 -5.02 47.07 -3.58
CA ALA A 299 -3.83 46.59 -4.29
C ALA A 299 -3.68 47.16 -5.72
N LEU A 300 -4.80 47.35 -6.43
CA LEU A 300 -4.82 47.64 -7.88
C LEU A 300 -5.52 48.96 -8.22
N GLY A 301 -6.15 49.63 -7.25
CA GLY A 301 -6.97 50.82 -7.46
C GLY A 301 -8.29 50.55 -8.20
N GLY A 302 -9.09 51.61 -8.37
CA GLY A 302 -10.38 51.57 -9.07
C GLY A 302 -11.58 51.34 -8.15
N SER A 303 -12.67 50.80 -8.70
CA SER A 303 -13.91 50.51 -7.98
C SER A 303 -13.97 49.06 -7.49
N PRO A 304 -14.59 48.76 -6.33
CA PRO A 304 -14.83 47.39 -5.87
C PRO A 304 -15.62 46.52 -6.85
N THR A 305 -16.43 47.15 -7.71
CA THR A 305 -17.27 46.49 -8.72
C THR A 305 -16.57 46.32 -10.07
N ASP A 306 -15.35 46.84 -10.23
CA ASP A 306 -14.57 46.60 -11.45
C ASP A 306 -14.25 45.10 -11.57
N PRO A 307 -14.09 44.55 -12.78
CA PRO A 307 -13.58 43.20 -12.98
C PRO A 307 -12.26 42.96 -12.23
N GLY A 308 -12.13 41.77 -11.64
CA GLY A 308 -10.92 41.33 -10.96
C GLY A 308 -9.70 41.37 -11.89
N GLY A 309 -8.52 41.60 -11.31
CA GLY A 309 -7.27 41.59 -12.07
C GLY A 309 -6.93 40.16 -12.57
N PRO A 310 -6.24 40.05 -13.72
CA PRO A 310 -5.84 38.76 -14.25
C PRO A 310 -4.83 38.06 -13.33
N VAL A 311 -5.00 36.76 -13.11
CA VAL A 311 -4.07 35.95 -12.31
C VAL A 311 -3.20 35.10 -13.23
N THR A 312 -1.96 35.54 -13.41
CA THR A 312 -0.98 34.88 -14.29
C THR A 312 -0.17 33.80 -13.56
N HIS A 313 0.47 32.92 -14.34
CA HIS A 313 1.44 31.96 -13.82
C HIS A 313 2.52 32.64 -12.97
N GLU A 314 3.13 33.72 -13.49
CA GLU A 314 4.18 34.48 -12.80
C GLU A 314 3.67 35.04 -11.46
N ALA A 315 2.44 35.58 -11.44
CA ALA A 315 1.86 36.09 -10.20
C ALA A 315 1.68 35.00 -9.14
N ILE A 316 1.40 33.76 -9.54
CA ILE A 316 1.24 32.61 -8.63
C ILE A 316 2.60 32.12 -8.11
N VAL A 317 3.56 31.88 -9.01
CA VAL A 317 4.86 31.30 -8.64
C VAL A 317 5.76 32.27 -7.88
N GLU A 318 5.52 33.57 -8.02
CA GLU A 318 6.27 34.62 -7.31
C GLU A 318 5.53 35.18 -6.09
N GLY A 319 4.31 34.73 -5.83
CA GLY A 319 3.53 35.17 -4.67
C GLY A 319 3.10 36.63 -4.75
N ARG A 320 2.61 37.06 -5.92
CA ARG A 320 2.11 38.43 -6.19
C ARG A 320 0.58 38.52 -6.20
N ILE A 321 -0.15 37.47 -5.79
CA ILE A 321 -1.62 37.51 -5.70
C ILE A 321 -2.03 38.26 -4.42
N PRO A 322 -2.77 39.39 -4.51
CA PRO A 322 -3.11 40.19 -3.34
C PRO A 322 -4.05 39.49 -2.35
N THR A 323 -3.89 39.81 -1.07
CA THR A 323 -4.76 39.40 0.02
C THR A 323 -4.97 40.58 0.99
N LYS A 324 -5.83 40.43 2.00
CA LYS A 324 -5.98 41.45 3.05
C LYS A 324 -4.70 41.70 3.85
N GLU A 325 -3.80 40.73 3.91
CA GLU A 325 -2.60 40.74 4.75
C GLU A 325 -1.31 40.95 3.93
N GLY A 326 -1.43 41.34 2.65
CA GLY A 326 -0.31 41.48 1.72
C GLY A 326 -0.52 40.61 0.50
N PHE A 327 0.30 39.57 0.31
CA PHE A 327 0.22 38.67 -0.84
C PHE A 327 0.22 37.20 -0.42
N HIS A 328 -0.38 36.35 -1.26
CA HIS A 328 -0.21 34.91 -1.12
C HIS A 328 1.27 34.53 -1.28
N PRO A 329 1.79 33.54 -0.53
CA PRO A 329 3.15 33.06 -0.73
C PRO A 329 3.34 32.44 -2.13
N PRO A 330 4.58 32.42 -2.64
CA PRO A 330 4.97 31.67 -3.84
C PRO A 330 4.42 30.24 -3.85
N ALA A 331 3.90 29.78 -4.99
CA ALA A 331 3.37 28.43 -5.14
C ALA A 331 4.12 27.64 -6.21
N LYS A 332 4.22 26.32 -6.04
CA LYS A 332 4.85 25.41 -6.99
C LYS A 332 3.79 24.82 -7.92
N GLN A 333 4.00 24.85 -9.23
CA GLN A 333 3.12 24.12 -10.16
C GLN A 333 3.30 22.60 -9.99
N ILE A 334 2.18 21.89 -9.85
CA ILE A 334 2.12 20.43 -9.65
C ILE A 334 1.29 19.72 -10.72
N ARG A 335 0.53 20.46 -11.53
CA ARG A 335 -0.20 19.96 -12.70
C ARG A 335 -0.19 21.02 -13.80
#